data_AF-A0A913Y511-F1
#
_entry.id   AF-A0A913Y511-F1
#
_cell.length_a   1.000
_cell.length_b   1.000
_cell.length_c   1.000
_cell.angle_alpha   90.00
_cell.angle_beta   90.00
_cell.angle_gamma   90.00
#
_symmetry.space_group_name_H-M   'P 1'
#
loop_
_entity.id
_entity.type
_entity.pdbx_description
1 polymer ?
#
loop_
_entity_poly.entity_id
_entity_poly.type
_entity_poly.pdbx_seq_one_letter_code
_entity_poly.pdbx_strand_id
1 'polypeptide(L)'
;MSFQNFVGLLVLMVCLRAESMYHRQTKTVSNVQNHFVFPGTKWCGKGNNAMAYNDLGKHNRTDDCCRTHDHCPTYIPAFKRRYGLLNFNAMQMSHCSCEEKLFDCLWKLKNPVSTAVGRLYFNVFRNPCFKLVETRVCVNWIFDWWNFSYYCGKYGTQIKAKKIWLNNYLRKFPDNDNSINRTTTVGMPGHSTGIKVDANNNTASTTLAPK
;
A
#
# COMPACT_ATOMS: atom_id res chain seq x y z
N MET A 1 -44.64 16.80 -27.81
CA MET A 1 -43.94 16.39 -26.57
C MET A 1 -42.49 16.82 -26.68
N SER A 2 -42.10 17.84 -25.92
CA SER A 2 -40.86 18.60 -26.15
C SER A 2 -39.62 17.83 -25.68
N PHE A 3 -38.61 17.79 -26.55
CA PHE A 3 -37.27 17.19 -26.37
C PHE A 3 -36.56 17.66 -25.08
N GLN A 4 -36.99 18.80 -24.51
CA GLN A 4 -36.43 19.35 -23.28
C GLN A 4 -36.74 18.52 -22.03
N ASN A 5 -37.82 17.74 -22.03
CA ASN A 5 -38.17 16.91 -20.87
C ASN A 5 -37.30 15.65 -20.73
N PHE A 6 -36.70 15.17 -21.82
CA PHE A 6 -35.83 13.99 -21.81
C PHE A 6 -34.43 14.32 -21.30
N VAL A 7 -33.89 15.47 -21.69
CA VAL A 7 -32.57 15.95 -21.23
C VAL A 7 -32.60 16.24 -19.73
N GLY A 8 -33.68 16.84 -19.22
CA GLY A 8 -33.87 17.11 -17.79
C GLY A 8 -33.90 15.83 -16.94
N LEU A 9 -34.60 14.79 -17.39
CA LEU A 9 -34.67 13.50 -16.69
C LEU A 9 -33.33 12.75 -16.74
N LEU A 10 -32.58 12.87 -17.84
CA LEU A 10 -31.27 12.25 -18.00
C LEU A 10 -30.21 12.95 -17.12
N VAL A 11 -30.25 14.28 -17.03
CA VAL A 11 -29.37 15.06 -16.13
C VAL A 11 -29.71 14.78 -14.66
N LEU A 12 -30.99 14.67 -14.29
CA LEU A 12 -31.38 14.30 -12.92
C LEU A 12 -30.94 12.86 -12.57
N MET A 13 -31.07 11.91 -13.51
CA MET A 13 -30.60 10.53 -13.35
C MET A 13 -29.06 10.43 -13.28
N VAL A 14 -28.34 11.29 -14.00
CA VAL A 14 -26.88 11.39 -13.90
C VAL A 14 -26.46 12.05 -12.58
N CYS A 15 -27.18 13.06 -12.09
CA CYS A 15 -26.91 13.71 -10.81
C CYS A 15 -27.26 12.83 -9.59
N LEU A 16 -28.38 12.08 -9.61
CA LEU A 16 -28.74 11.16 -8.52
C LEU A 16 -27.84 9.92 -8.45
N ARG A 17 -27.11 9.59 -9.53
CA ARG A 17 -26.03 8.60 -9.50
C ARG A 17 -24.70 9.16 -8.99
N ALA A 18 -24.53 10.48 -8.92
CA ALA A 18 -23.29 11.10 -8.47
C ALA A 18 -23.15 11.10 -6.93
N GLU A 19 -24.26 11.01 -6.19
CA GLU A 19 -24.24 11.02 -4.71
C GLU A 19 -24.18 9.63 -4.06
N SER A 20 -24.28 8.54 -4.82
CA SER A 20 -24.21 7.16 -4.31
C SER A 20 -22.90 6.42 -4.61
N MET A 21 -21.89 7.09 -5.18
CA MET A 21 -20.57 6.49 -5.47
C MET A 21 -19.46 6.91 -4.50
N TYR A 22 -19.78 7.21 -3.24
CA TYR A 22 -18.83 6.99 -2.13
C TYR A 22 -18.72 5.48 -1.86
N HIS A 23 -18.31 4.73 -2.89
CA HIS A 23 -18.01 3.33 -2.72
C HIS A 23 -16.71 3.30 -1.90
N ARG A 24 -16.84 2.92 -0.63
CA ARG A 24 -15.77 2.30 0.13
C ARG A 24 -15.31 1.10 -0.70
N GLN A 25 -14.40 1.30 -1.65
CA GLN A 25 -13.70 0.22 -2.32
C GLN A 25 -12.67 -0.29 -1.31
N THR A 26 -13.17 -0.98 -0.27
CA THR A 26 -12.42 -2.10 0.28
C THR A 26 -12.04 -2.96 -0.92
N LYS A 27 -10.76 -3.32 -1.09
CA LYS A 27 -10.33 -4.13 -2.23
C LYS A 27 -11.32 -5.31 -2.39
N THR A 28 -12.10 -5.30 -3.47
CA THR A 28 -13.14 -6.31 -3.70
C THR A 28 -12.47 -7.68 -3.79
N VAL A 29 -13.07 -8.69 -3.16
CA VAL A 29 -12.71 -10.10 -3.30
C VAL A 29 -12.53 -10.41 -4.78
N SER A 30 -11.36 -10.94 -5.18
CA SER A 30 -11.11 -11.35 -6.57
C SER A 30 -10.83 -12.85 -6.65
N ASN A 31 -11.59 -13.56 -7.49
CA ASN A 31 -11.43 -15.00 -7.74
C ASN A 31 -10.31 -15.34 -8.74
N VAL A 32 -9.45 -14.38 -9.07
CA VAL A 32 -8.30 -14.56 -9.97
C VAL A 32 -7.05 -14.66 -9.11
N GLN A 33 -6.27 -15.74 -9.30
CA GLN A 33 -5.00 -15.94 -8.60
C GLN A 33 -4.07 -14.76 -8.86
N ASN A 34 -3.69 -14.07 -7.78
CA ASN A 34 -2.81 -12.92 -7.82
C ASN A 34 -1.42 -13.28 -7.30
N HIS A 35 -0.45 -13.31 -8.20
CA HIS A 35 0.95 -13.62 -7.89
C HIS A 35 1.71 -12.45 -7.23
N PHE A 36 1.08 -11.29 -7.09
CA PHE A 36 1.64 -10.13 -6.37
C PHE A 36 1.24 -10.09 -4.89
N VAL A 37 0.73 -11.20 -4.35
CA VAL A 37 0.42 -11.40 -2.92
C VAL A 37 1.50 -12.27 -2.29
N PHE A 38 1.98 -11.88 -1.11
CA PHE A 38 3.05 -12.57 -0.41
C PHE A 38 2.66 -14.04 -0.10
N PRO A 39 3.51 -15.03 -0.38
CA PRO A 39 3.17 -16.44 -0.17
C PRO A 39 2.69 -16.74 1.26
N GLY A 40 1.62 -17.55 1.37
CA GLY A 40 1.01 -17.88 2.65
C GLY A 40 0.16 -16.78 3.29
N THR A 41 -0.05 -15.66 2.57
CA THR A 41 -0.98 -14.57 2.92
C THR A 41 -2.02 -14.40 1.81
N LYS A 42 -3.11 -13.68 2.07
CA LYS A 42 -4.16 -13.36 1.10
C LYS A 42 -4.29 -11.86 0.84
N TRP A 43 -3.83 -11.01 1.76
CA TRP A 43 -4.00 -9.55 1.72
C TRP A 43 -2.69 -8.78 1.54
N CYS A 44 -1.54 -9.37 1.83
CA CYS A 44 -0.24 -8.68 1.74
C CYS A 44 0.25 -8.57 0.29
N GLY A 45 -0.29 -7.63 -0.49
CA GLY A 45 0.11 -7.43 -1.88
C GLY A 45 -0.68 -6.37 -2.65
N LYS A 46 -0.40 -6.25 -3.96
CA LYS A 46 -1.22 -5.43 -4.86
C LYS A 46 -2.49 -6.20 -5.22
N GLY A 47 -3.64 -5.85 -4.63
CA GLY A 47 -4.85 -6.69 -4.72
C GLY A 47 -4.99 -7.61 -3.50
N ASN A 48 -5.75 -8.69 -3.60
CA ASN A 48 -5.82 -9.76 -2.59
C ASN A 48 -6.22 -11.10 -3.27
N ASN A 49 -6.05 -12.22 -2.56
CA ASN A 49 -6.51 -13.57 -2.92
C ASN A 49 -7.61 -14.07 -1.97
N ALA A 50 -8.26 -13.16 -1.24
CA ALA A 50 -9.22 -13.50 -0.21
C ALA A 50 -10.61 -13.69 -0.83
N MET A 51 -11.28 -14.80 -0.50
CA MET A 51 -12.66 -15.08 -0.93
C MET A 51 -13.71 -14.38 -0.05
N ALA A 52 -13.31 -13.90 1.13
CA ALA A 52 -14.15 -13.16 2.06
C ALA A 52 -13.29 -12.26 2.94
N TYR A 53 -13.90 -11.28 3.62
CA TYR A 53 -13.19 -10.38 4.52
C TYR A 53 -12.37 -11.11 5.60
N ASN A 54 -12.89 -12.19 6.17
CA ASN A 54 -12.19 -12.97 7.21
C ASN A 54 -11.34 -14.11 6.64
N ASP A 55 -11.21 -14.21 5.31
CA ASP A 55 -10.40 -15.23 4.68
C ASP A 55 -8.92 -14.83 4.75
N LEU A 56 -8.21 -15.44 5.71
CA LEU A 56 -6.79 -15.21 5.97
C LEU A 56 -5.96 -16.43 5.53
N GLY A 57 -4.73 -16.17 5.10
CA GLY A 57 -3.77 -17.20 4.74
C GLY A 57 -3.15 -17.90 5.96
N LYS A 58 -2.22 -18.83 5.69
CA LYS A 58 -1.44 -19.58 6.70
C LYS A 58 -0.79 -18.66 7.73
N HIS A 59 -0.30 -17.51 7.31
CA HIS A 59 0.31 -16.51 8.19
C HIS A 59 -0.72 -15.47 8.67
N ASN A 60 -1.79 -15.95 9.29
CA ASN A 60 -2.99 -15.18 9.61
C ASN A 60 -2.74 -13.85 10.33
N ARG A 61 -1.82 -13.78 11.31
CA ARG A 61 -1.52 -12.55 12.05
C ARG A 61 -0.86 -11.49 11.16
N THR A 62 0.09 -11.90 10.32
CA THR A 62 0.73 -11.00 9.36
C THR A 62 -0.28 -10.55 8.31
N ASP A 63 -1.10 -11.48 7.85
CA ASP A 63 -2.12 -11.24 6.84
C ASP A 63 -3.21 -10.28 7.33
N ASP A 64 -3.59 -10.37 8.61
CA ASP A 64 -4.54 -9.46 9.25
C ASP A 64 -4.03 -8.02 9.31
N CYS A 65 -2.73 -7.80 9.54
CA CYS A 65 -2.11 -6.47 9.44
C CYS A 65 -2.34 -5.87 8.05
N CYS A 66 -2.09 -6.66 6.99
CA CYS A 66 -2.26 -6.23 5.61
C CYS A 66 -3.73 -6.01 5.25
N ARG A 67 -4.63 -6.91 5.69
CA ARG A 67 -6.08 -6.76 5.52
C ARG A 67 -6.56 -5.44 6.12
N THR A 68 -6.14 -5.15 7.35
CA THR A 68 -6.51 -3.92 8.04
C THR A 68 -6.03 -2.68 7.28
N HIS A 69 -4.80 -2.72 6.76
CA HIS A 69 -4.24 -1.65 5.92
C HIS A 69 -4.99 -1.46 4.60
N ASP A 70 -5.35 -2.55 3.92
CA ASP A 70 -6.15 -2.54 2.68
C ASP A 70 -7.52 -1.88 2.85
N HIS A 71 -8.03 -1.84 4.08
CA HIS A 71 -9.31 -1.25 4.44
C HIS A 71 -9.18 0.16 5.04
N CYS A 72 -8.05 0.83 4.82
CA CYS A 72 -7.87 2.22 5.24
C CYS A 72 -9.00 3.11 4.69
N PRO A 73 -9.71 3.88 5.54
CA PRO A 73 -10.85 4.69 5.11
C PRO A 73 -10.43 5.86 4.20
N THR A 74 -9.21 6.35 4.39
CA THR A 74 -8.69 7.54 3.70
C THR A 74 -7.51 7.16 2.84
N TYR A 75 -7.76 7.05 1.53
CA TYR A 75 -6.77 6.62 0.55
C TYR A 75 -6.98 7.27 -0.82
N ILE A 76 -5.91 7.25 -1.63
CA ILE A 76 -5.90 7.64 -3.04
C ILE A 76 -5.56 6.40 -3.88
N PRO A 77 -6.49 5.91 -4.74
CA PRO A 77 -6.23 4.75 -5.60
C PRO A 77 -5.03 4.97 -6.53
N ALA A 78 -4.45 3.87 -7.02
CA ALA A 78 -3.38 3.92 -8.02
C ALA A 78 -3.84 4.71 -9.26
N PHE A 79 -2.99 5.61 -9.76
CA PHE A 79 -3.25 6.44 -10.95
C PHE A 79 -4.52 7.31 -10.88
N LYS A 80 -5.02 7.60 -9.68
CA LYS A 80 -6.20 8.46 -9.47
C LYS A 80 -5.85 9.71 -8.67
N ARG A 81 -6.68 10.74 -8.81
CA ARG A 81 -6.58 11.99 -8.05
C ARG A 81 -7.67 12.02 -6.98
N ARG A 82 -7.28 12.37 -5.75
CA ARG A 82 -8.19 12.67 -4.63
C ARG A 82 -7.56 13.76 -3.75
N TYR A 83 -8.37 14.56 -3.05
CA TYR A 83 -7.89 15.60 -2.14
C TYR A 83 -6.87 16.57 -2.79
N GLY A 84 -7.03 16.85 -4.09
CA GLY A 84 -6.09 17.69 -4.85
C GLY A 84 -4.75 17.04 -5.23
N LEU A 85 -4.48 15.78 -4.83
CA LEU A 85 -3.21 15.08 -5.06
C LEU A 85 -3.40 13.89 -6.03
N LEU A 86 -2.52 13.79 -7.03
CA LEU A 86 -2.48 12.65 -7.97
C LEU A 86 -1.49 11.60 -7.45
N ASN A 87 -1.97 10.36 -7.31
CA ASN A 87 -1.14 9.21 -7.00
C ASN A 87 -0.59 8.59 -8.30
N PHE A 88 0.68 8.83 -8.61
CA PHE A 88 1.35 8.24 -9.76
C PHE A 88 1.86 6.81 -9.52
N ASN A 89 1.75 6.28 -8.29
CA ASN A 89 2.22 4.94 -7.98
C ASN A 89 1.20 3.90 -8.45
N ALA A 90 1.73 2.71 -8.82
CA ALA A 90 0.91 1.55 -9.18
C ALA A 90 0.21 0.89 -7.98
N MET A 91 0.50 1.36 -6.75
CA MET A 91 -0.11 0.95 -5.50
C MET A 91 -1.00 2.06 -4.95
N GLN A 92 -1.98 1.66 -4.11
CA GLN A 92 -2.78 2.61 -3.34
C GLN A 92 -1.88 3.44 -2.42
N MET A 93 -2.11 4.73 -2.36
CA MET A 93 -1.47 5.63 -1.39
C MET A 93 -2.46 5.85 -0.24
N SER A 94 -2.11 5.46 0.99
CA SER A 94 -3.00 5.58 2.15
C SER A 94 -2.62 6.76 3.05
N HIS A 95 -3.53 7.11 3.97
CA HIS A 95 -3.23 8.10 5.00
C HIS A 95 -2.09 7.64 5.91
N CYS A 96 -1.21 8.54 6.35
CA CYS A 96 -0.02 8.18 7.13
C CYS A 96 -0.35 7.40 8.42
N SER A 97 -1.50 7.66 9.06
CA SER A 97 -1.94 6.90 10.24
C SER A 97 -2.22 5.42 9.94
N CYS A 98 -2.62 5.07 8.71
CA CYS A 98 -2.81 3.67 8.31
C CYS A 98 -1.46 2.99 8.09
N GLU A 99 -0.49 3.71 7.52
CA GLU A 99 0.87 3.22 7.32
C GLU A 99 1.62 3.00 8.64
N GLU A 100 1.47 3.93 9.59
CA GLU A 100 2.02 3.80 10.95
C GLU A 100 1.43 2.57 11.68
N LYS A 101 0.12 2.35 11.56
CA LYS A 101 -0.54 1.16 12.13
C LYS A 101 -0.05 -0.14 11.47
N LEU A 102 0.12 -0.15 10.15
CA LEU A 102 0.67 -1.30 9.44
C LEU A 102 2.10 -1.60 9.91
N PHE A 103 2.94 -0.57 10.00
CA PHE A 103 4.30 -0.68 10.49
C PHE A 103 4.35 -1.30 11.88
N ASP A 104 3.60 -0.73 12.83
CA ASP A 104 3.54 -1.20 14.21
C ASP A 104 3.04 -2.64 14.33
N CYS A 105 2.01 -2.98 13.55
CA CYS A 105 1.44 -4.33 13.52
C CYS A 105 2.50 -5.35 13.08
N LEU A 106 3.15 -5.11 11.93
CA LEU A 106 4.18 -6.01 11.39
C LEU A 106 5.42 -6.08 12.29
N TRP A 107 5.82 -4.96 12.90
CA TRP A 107 6.97 -4.88 13.79
C TRP A 107 6.78 -5.67 15.09
N LYS A 108 5.58 -5.58 15.69
CA LYS A 108 5.26 -6.26 16.96
C LYS A 108 5.20 -7.78 16.83
N LEU A 109 4.86 -8.29 15.65
CA LEU A 109 4.72 -9.74 15.41
C LEU A 109 6.03 -10.53 15.50
N LYS A 110 7.18 -9.88 15.26
CA LYS A 110 8.53 -10.46 15.40
C LYS A 110 8.68 -11.87 14.79
N ASN A 111 8.08 -12.11 13.63
CA ASN A 111 8.21 -13.38 12.91
C ASN A 111 8.85 -13.15 11.53
N PRO A 112 9.43 -14.19 10.90
CA PRO A 112 10.12 -14.05 9.62
C PRO A 112 9.23 -13.46 8.51
N VAL A 113 7.96 -13.87 8.46
CA VAL A 113 7.01 -13.44 7.41
C VAL A 113 6.65 -11.97 7.58
N SER A 114 6.34 -11.50 8.80
CA SER A 114 6.01 -10.10 9.07
C SER A 114 7.21 -9.19 8.84
N THR A 115 8.41 -9.67 9.16
CA THR A 115 9.67 -8.96 8.89
C THR A 115 9.92 -8.85 7.39
N ALA A 116 9.74 -9.93 6.64
CA ALA A 116 9.90 -9.93 5.18
C ALA A 116 8.89 -9.01 4.48
N VAL A 117 7.60 -9.09 4.86
CA VAL A 117 6.56 -8.19 4.35
C VAL A 117 6.87 -6.73 4.69
N GLY A 118 7.24 -6.43 5.93
CA GLY A 118 7.61 -5.08 6.36
C GLY A 118 8.82 -4.54 5.59
N ARG A 119 9.85 -5.36 5.36
CA ARG A 119 11.02 -4.99 4.56
C ARG A 119 10.64 -4.68 3.11
N LEU A 120 9.87 -5.55 2.46
CA LEU A 120 9.41 -5.30 1.09
C LEU A 120 8.61 -4.00 1.00
N TYR A 121 7.68 -3.78 1.92
CA TYR A 121 6.81 -2.61 1.89
C TYR A 121 7.56 -1.29 2.21
N PHE A 122 8.20 -1.22 3.39
CA PHE A 122 8.76 0.03 3.92
C PHE A 122 10.20 0.30 3.49
N ASN A 123 11.02 -0.73 3.23
CA ASN A 123 12.42 -0.53 2.87
C ASN A 123 12.63 -0.56 1.35
N VAL A 124 11.89 -1.39 0.60
CA VAL A 124 12.05 -1.59 -0.85
C VAL A 124 11.08 -0.73 -1.66
N PHE A 125 9.76 -0.94 -1.54
CA PHE A 125 8.78 -0.21 -2.36
C PHE A 125 8.64 1.27 -1.99
N ARG A 126 8.78 1.61 -0.70
CA ARG A 126 8.80 2.99 -0.18
C ARG A 126 7.63 3.84 -0.69
N ASN A 127 6.43 3.27 -0.71
CA ASN A 127 5.25 4.01 -1.11
C ASN A 127 5.04 5.20 -0.14
N PRO A 128 4.93 6.45 -0.62
CA PRO A 128 4.64 7.59 0.24
C PRO A 128 3.25 7.45 0.86
N CYS A 129 3.01 8.19 1.92
CA CYS A 129 1.69 8.38 2.51
C CYS A 129 1.23 9.83 2.31
N PHE A 130 0.04 10.17 2.80
CA PHE A 130 -0.39 11.57 2.86
C PHE A 130 -1.08 11.92 4.18
N LYS A 131 -1.04 13.21 4.52
CA LYS A 131 -1.87 13.81 5.57
C LYS A 131 -2.84 14.79 4.92
N LEU A 132 -4.06 14.86 5.44
CA LEU A 132 -5.01 15.91 5.06
C LEU A 132 -4.66 17.17 5.84
N VAL A 133 -4.39 18.26 5.12
CA VAL A 133 -4.00 19.54 5.69
C VAL A 133 -4.89 20.64 5.15
N GLU A 134 -5.23 21.57 6.01
CA GLU A 134 -5.95 22.77 5.64
C GLU A 134 -5.01 23.69 4.84
N THR A 135 -5.39 24.03 3.61
CA THR A 135 -4.55 24.77 2.67
C THR A 135 -5.26 26.01 2.17
N ARG A 136 -4.58 27.16 2.24
CA ARG A 136 -5.04 28.42 1.64
C ARG A 136 -5.04 28.30 0.12
N VAL A 137 -6.19 28.54 -0.50
CA VAL A 137 -6.37 28.47 -1.95
C VAL A 137 -6.97 29.75 -2.47
N CYS A 138 -6.64 30.11 -3.71
CA CYS A 138 -7.35 31.17 -4.38
C CYS A 138 -8.74 30.68 -4.78
N VAL A 139 -9.79 31.39 -4.37
CA VAL A 139 -11.18 31.09 -4.74
C VAL A 139 -11.73 32.07 -5.76
N ASN A 140 -11.07 33.22 -5.94
CA ASN A 140 -11.42 34.23 -6.92
C ASN A 140 -10.18 34.74 -7.65
N TRP A 141 -10.06 34.38 -8.92
CA TRP A 141 -9.02 34.88 -9.81
C TRP A 141 -9.50 36.12 -10.54
N ILE A 142 -8.71 37.19 -10.52
CA ILE A 142 -8.99 38.43 -11.23
C ILE A 142 -7.92 38.59 -12.31
N PHE A 143 -8.35 38.95 -13.51
CA PHE A 143 -7.44 39.24 -14.61
C PHE A 143 -7.01 40.70 -14.57
N ASP A 144 -5.70 40.93 -14.49
CA ASP A 144 -5.10 42.24 -14.63
C ASP A 144 -4.80 42.50 -16.11
N TRP A 145 -5.55 43.43 -16.70
CA TRP A 145 -5.41 43.82 -18.10
C TRP A 145 -4.13 44.60 -18.39
N TRP A 146 -3.54 45.26 -17.39
CA TRP A 146 -2.31 46.03 -17.57
C TRP A 146 -1.08 45.14 -17.60
N ASN A 147 -1.03 44.13 -16.72
CA ASN A 147 0.07 43.16 -16.65
C ASN A 147 -0.20 41.85 -17.39
N PHE A 148 -1.36 41.74 -18.07
CA PHE A 148 -1.83 40.55 -18.78
C PHE A 148 -1.65 39.25 -17.97
N SER A 149 -2.01 39.29 -16.69
CA SER A 149 -1.78 38.18 -15.74
C SER A 149 -2.97 37.99 -14.80
N TYR A 150 -3.11 36.76 -14.27
CA TYR A 150 -4.10 36.47 -13.24
C TYR A 150 -3.49 36.63 -11.85
N TYR A 151 -4.18 37.34 -10.96
CA TYR A 151 -3.85 37.38 -9.54
C TYR A 151 -5.02 36.93 -8.68
N CYS A 152 -4.73 36.61 -7.43
CA CYS A 152 -5.76 36.17 -6.50
C CYS A 152 -6.43 37.35 -5.79
N GLY A 153 -7.68 37.64 -6.11
CA GLY A 153 -8.46 38.69 -5.44
C GLY A 153 -8.99 38.25 -4.07
N LYS A 154 -9.29 36.96 -3.91
CA LYS A 154 -9.80 36.41 -2.63
C LYS A 154 -9.28 35.00 -2.38
N TYR A 155 -8.80 34.80 -1.16
CA TYR A 155 -8.41 33.48 -0.67
C TYR A 155 -9.52 32.85 0.15
N GLY A 156 -9.62 31.53 0.06
CA GLY A 156 -10.38 30.67 0.94
C GLY A 156 -9.53 29.50 1.38
N THR A 157 -10.17 28.50 1.97
CA THR A 157 -9.45 27.37 2.56
C THR A 157 -10.06 26.05 2.12
N GLN A 158 -9.20 25.07 1.82
CA GLN A 158 -9.61 23.73 1.40
C GLN A 158 -8.73 22.66 2.04
N ILE A 159 -9.31 21.51 2.33
CA ILE A 159 -8.56 20.33 2.78
C ILE A 159 -7.87 19.69 1.57
N LYS A 160 -6.54 19.66 1.58
CA LYS A 160 -5.72 19.02 0.53
C LYS A 160 -4.82 17.95 1.13
N ALA A 161 -4.49 16.95 0.31
CA ALA A 161 -3.52 15.94 0.69
C ALA A 161 -2.09 16.48 0.51
N LYS A 162 -1.28 16.41 1.57
CA LYS A 162 0.15 16.66 1.56
C LYS A 162 0.88 15.32 1.59
N LYS A 163 1.66 15.04 0.53
CA LYS A 163 2.48 13.82 0.39
C LYS A 163 3.62 13.82 1.43
N ILE A 164 3.87 12.68 2.06
CA ILE A 164 4.92 12.47 3.06
C ILE A 164 5.67 11.17 2.74
N TRP A 165 6.99 11.20 2.86
CA TRP A 165 7.86 10.04 2.68
C TRP A 165 8.23 9.43 4.04
N LEU A 166 7.85 8.17 4.27
CA LEU A 166 7.96 7.50 5.57
C LEU A 166 9.39 7.11 5.95
N ASN A 167 10.27 6.91 4.97
CA ASN A 167 11.68 6.53 5.19
C ASN A 167 12.47 7.55 6.04
N ASN A 168 11.96 8.77 6.20
CA ASN A 168 12.56 9.80 7.05
C ASN A 168 12.07 9.75 8.51
N TYR A 169 10.99 9.01 8.79
CA TYR A 169 10.31 9.04 10.09
C TYR A 169 10.19 7.66 10.74
N LEU A 170 10.02 6.61 9.93
CA LEU A 170 9.94 5.24 10.41
C LEU A 170 11.31 4.59 10.44
N ARG A 171 11.53 3.74 11.45
CA ARG A 171 12.70 2.87 11.52
C ARG A 171 12.65 1.83 10.39
N LYS A 172 13.79 1.38 9.90
CA LYS A 172 13.86 0.31 8.88
C LYS A 172 13.64 -1.07 9.50
N PHE A 173 12.95 -1.95 8.79
CA PHE A 173 12.91 -3.38 9.12
C PHE A 173 14.32 -4.00 8.97
N PRO A 174 14.71 -4.93 9.86
CA PRO A 174 16.05 -5.53 9.83
C PRO A 174 16.25 -6.37 8.55
N ASP A 175 17.48 -6.37 8.04
CA ASP A 175 17.86 -7.15 6.85
C ASP A 175 18.12 -8.63 7.14
N ASN A 176 18.29 -8.99 8.43
CA ASN A 176 18.77 -10.31 8.83
C ASN A 176 17.83 -11.00 9.83
N ASP A 177 17.49 -12.25 9.51
CA ASP A 177 16.73 -13.15 10.35
C ASP A 177 17.67 -13.84 11.36
N ASN A 178 17.96 -13.16 12.47
CA ASN A 178 18.63 -13.81 13.60
C ASN A 178 17.73 -14.85 14.32
N SER A 179 16.52 -15.16 13.81
CA SER A 179 15.67 -16.23 14.36
C SER A 179 16.05 -17.63 13.86
N ILE A 180 16.97 -17.74 12.89
CA ILE A 180 17.58 -19.04 12.50
C ILE A 180 18.43 -19.64 13.63
N ASN A 181 18.87 -18.84 14.61
CA ASN A 181 19.61 -19.33 15.78
C ASN A 181 18.71 -19.78 16.96
N ARG A 182 17.37 -19.79 16.80
CA ARG A 182 16.48 -20.53 17.72
C ARG A 182 16.15 -21.88 17.11
N THR A 183 16.97 -22.86 17.45
CA THR A 183 16.70 -24.28 17.28
C THR A 183 15.28 -24.58 17.76
N THR A 184 14.34 -24.64 16.83
CA THR A 184 13.01 -25.21 17.06
C THR A 184 13.05 -26.53 16.32
N THR A 185 13.36 -27.60 17.04
CA THR A 185 13.24 -28.97 16.56
C THR A 185 11.77 -29.25 16.25
N VAL A 186 11.37 -28.98 15.02
CA VAL A 186 10.16 -29.57 14.43
C VAL A 186 10.65 -30.58 13.41
N GLY A 187 10.77 -31.83 13.85
CA GLY A 187 11.05 -32.95 12.96
C GLY A 187 9.85 -33.22 12.06
N MET A 188 10.09 -33.30 10.75
CA MET A 188 9.27 -34.05 9.80
C MET A 188 10.19 -34.69 8.74
N PRO A 189 9.85 -35.88 8.22
CA PRO A 189 10.82 -36.80 7.62
C PRO A 189 11.00 -36.59 6.11
N GLY A 190 12.21 -36.86 5.64
CA GLY A 190 12.48 -37.29 4.27
C GLY A 190 13.07 -36.24 3.33
N HIS A 191 14.25 -36.58 2.80
CA HIS A 191 15.04 -35.92 1.74
C HIS A 191 15.92 -34.72 2.15
N SER A 192 17.14 -35.06 2.54
CA SER A 192 18.27 -34.18 2.82
C SER A 192 19.17 -34.02 1.57
N THR A 193 19.11 -32.85 0.94
CA THR A 193 20.23 -32.32 0.14
C THR A 193 20.71 -31.03 0.81
N GLY A 194 21.67 -31.18 1.72
CA GLY A 194 22.32 -30.05 2.40
C GLY A 194 23.47 -29.52 1.56
N ILE A 195 23.38 -28.26 1.13
CA ILE A 195 24.54 -27.49 0.66
C ILE A 195 25.24 -26.94 1.90
N LYS A 196 26.46 -27.40 2.18
CA LYS A 196 27.36 -26.69 3.13
C LYS A 196 28.05 -25.57 2.36
N VAL A 197 27.84 -24.34 2.81
CA VAL A 197 28.69 -23.19 2.42
C VAL A 197 29.42 -22.76 3.67
N ASP A 198 30.70 -23.08 3.74
CA ASP A 198 31.58 -22.61 4.81
C ASP A 198 31.94 -21.15 4.53
N ALA A 199 31.37 -20.25 5.34
CA ALA A 199 31.69 -18.83 5.33
C ALA A 199 33.00 -18.61 6.11
N ASN A 200 34.13 -18.84 5.47
CA ASN A 200 35.41 -18.15 5.66
C ASN A 200 36.52 -18.90 4.91
N ASN A 201 36.82 -18.46 3.69
CA ASN A 201 38.19 -18.26 3.17
C ASN A 201 38.14 -17.93 1.68
N ASN A 202 38.65 -16.75 1.32
CA ASN A 202 38.94 -16.37 -0.06
C ASN A 202 40.19 -17.13 -0.54
N THR A 203 40.04 -18.41 -0.89
CA THR A 203 41.06 -19.13 -1.65
C THR A 203 40.44 -20.35 -2.33
N ALA A 204 40.44 -20.35 -3.66
CA ALA A 204 40.07 -21.53 -4.45
C ALA A 204 41.24 -22.51 -4.46
N SER A 205 40.99 -23.78 -4.11
CA SER A 205 41.89 -24.89 -4.43
C SER A 205 41.10 -26.15 -4.70
N THR A 206 41.20 -26.62 -5.95
CA THR A 206 40.69 -27.90 -6.43
C THR A 206 41.58 -29.04 -5.93
N THR A 207 40.98 -30.04 -5.29
CA THR A 207 41.62 -31.35 -5.07
C THR A 207 40.72 -32.45 -5.62
N LEU A 208 41.25 -33.22 -6.57
CA LEU A 208 40.72 -34.50 -7.02
C LEU A 208 40.98 -35.54 -5.93
N ALA A 209 39.99 -36.38 -5.61
CA ALA A 209 40.22 -37.61 -4.84
C ALA A 209 40.26 -38.82 -5.79
N PRO A 210 41.18 -39.79 -5.59
CA PRO A 210 41.24 -41.03 -6.34
C PRO A 210 40.20 -42.04 -5.84
N LYS A 211 39.95 -43.06 -6.68
CA LYS A 211 38.93 -44.12 -6.59
C LYS A 211 38.70 -44.72 -5.21
#